data_AF-A0A3A9F7X3-F1
#
_entry.id   AF-A0A3A9F7X3-F1
#
_cell.length_a   1.000
_cell.length_b   1.000
_cell.length_c   1.000
_cell.angle_alpha   90.00
_cell.angle_beta   90.00
_cell.angle_gamma   90.00
#
_symmetry.space_group_name_H-M   'P 1'
#
loop_
_entity.id
_entity.type
_entity.pdbx_description
1 polymer ?
#
loop_
_entity_poly.entity_id
_entity_poly.type
_entity_poly.pdbx_seq_one_letter_code
_entity_poly.pdbx_strand_id
1 'polypeptide(L)'
;MKLLLYDACVYTQNDIMDVLQRMHIPFRNIVYKLKDTEHDEFFFYHFSKIIKEDTYDAVFSVNYYPIIAQICYKENIKYISWSYDSPLNIPNIEKTLGYATNFFFLFDRIEYKKYKNMGFDTVYHLPLGINGTRLGGIEISDLDRKKYTVDISFVGEIYDSLFSHLLAPLPEYDKGYIEALVAAQLNIYGYFFIDEMITDEWMEQINKAYRSLGQETPLKKHGLSAAIAKQVTHIERITLLGILSEIFKVRHYGRKTDPLLSKVDFAGTVNYYTEMPKVFRLSKINVNPTLKCIQSGIPLRALDILASKGFLL
;
A
#
# COMPACT_ATOMS: atom_id res chain seq x y z
N MET A 1 -18.94 11.08 20.20
CA MET A 1 -17.75 10.93 19.35
C MET A 1 -17.99 11.62 18.03
N LYS A 2 -17.22 12.65 17.70
CA LYS A 2 -17.23 13.41 16.46
C LYS A 2 -15.81 13.46 15.88
N LEU A 3 -15.67 13.12 14.60
CA LEU A 3 -14.37 12.98 13.96
C LEU A 3 -14.08 14.12 12.97
N LEU A 4 -12.82 14.58 12.93
CA LEU A 4 -12.30 15.38 11.83
C LEU A 4 -11.51 14.46 10.89
N LEU A 5 -11.99 14.24 9.68
CA LEU A 5 -11.31 13.39 8.71
C LEU A 5 -10.38 14.23 7.84
N TYR A 6 -9.14 13.76 7.68
CA TYR A 6 -8.25 14.24 6.63
C TYR A 6 -8.31 13.27 5.43
N ASP A 7 -8.60 13.82 4.26
CA ASP A 7 -8.80 13.10 3.03
C ASP A 7 -7.79 13.54 1.97
N ALA A 8 -6.80 12.68 1.71
CA ALA A 8 -5.81 12.84 0.65
C ALA A 8 -6.30 12.32 -0.72
N CYS A 9 -7.62 12.19 -0.90
CA CYS A 9 -8.29 11.55 -2.03
C CYS A 9 -7.95 10.05 -2.15
N VAL A 10 -7.86 9.35 -1.02
CA VAL A 10 -7.61 7.90 -1.02
C VAL A 10 -8.87 7.15 -1.41
N TYR A 11 -8.70 6.03 -2.12
CA TYR A 11 -9.84 5.26 -2.63
C TYR A 11 -10.65 4.56 -1.54
N THR A 12 -10.20 4.49 -0.28
CA THR A 12 -10.97 3.97 0.86
C THR A 12 -11.80 5.04 1.56
N GLN A 13 -11.61 6.33 1.27
CA GLN A 13 -12.24 7.40 2.04
C GLN A 13 -13.77 7.35 2.00
N ASN A 14 -14.36 7.13 0.81
CA ASN A 14 -15.82 7.09 0.72
C ASN A 14 -16.41 5.91 1.48
N ASP A 15 -15.70 4.78 1.53
CA ASP A 15 -16.10 3.63 2.34
C ASP A 15 -16.10 3.95 3.84
N ILE A 16 -15.10 4.69 4.30
CA ILE A 16 -15.02 5.14 5.69
C ILE A 16 -16.17 6.09 6.01
N MET A 17 -16.42 7.08 5.14
CA MET A 17 -17.53 8.02 5.33
C MET A 17 -18.89 7.32 5.34
N ASP A 18 -19.15 6.39 4.42
CA ASP A 18 -20.38 5.59 4.39
C ASP A 18 -20.58 4.78 5.68
N VAL A 19 -19.52 4.12 6.18
CA VAL A 19 -19.59 3.35 7.42
C VAL A 19 -19.86 4.27 8.62
N LEU A 20 -19.17 5.41 8.72
CA LEU A 20 -19.40 6.38 9.79
C LEU A 20 -20.83 6.93 9.78
N GLN A 21 -21.39 7.23 8.60
CA GLN A 21 -22.78 7.65 8.46
C GLN A 21 -23.76 6.59 8.96
N ARG A 22 -23.57 5.32 8.57
CA ARG A 22 -24.41 4.19 9.03
C ARG A 22 -24.28 3.92 10.52
N MET A 23 -23.12 4.19 11.11
CA MET A 23 -22.89 4.09 12.55
C MET A 23 -23.38 5.33 13.32
N HIS A 24 -23.96 6.32 12.63
CA HIS A 24 -24.37 7.60 13.22
C HIS A 24 -23.24 8.33 13.96
N ILE A 25 -22.00 8.18 13.49
CA ILE A 25 -20.84 8.91 13.99
C ILE A 25 -20.72 10.22 13.19
N PRO A 26 -20.92 11.40 13.79
CA PRO A 26 -20.76 12.66 13.09
C PRO A 26 -19.29 12.90 12.69
N PHE A 27 -19.07 13.45 11.51
CA PHE A 27 -17.74 13.83 11.04
C PHE A 27 -17.75 15.07 10.14
N ARG A 28 -16.59 15.73 10.03
CA ARG A 28 -16.29 16.73 8.99
C ARG A 28 -15.14 16.19 8.13
N ASN A 29 -15.31 16.13 6.81
CA ASN A 29 -14.26 15.68 5.88
C ASN A 29 -13.50 16.89 5.30
N ILE A 30 -12.18 16.88 5.42
CA ILE A 30 -11.30 17.91 4.87
C ILE A 30 -10.48 17.28 3.74
N VAL A 31 -10.82 17.65 2.51
CA VAL A 31 -10.10 17.21 1.32
C VAL A 31 -8.92 18.14 1.08
N TYR A 32 -7.70 17.63 1.20
CA TYR A 32 -6.50 18.40 0.91
C TYR A 32 -5.36 17.48 0.49
N LYS A 33 -4.63 17.86 -0.56
CA LYS A 33 -3.45 17.13 -1.03
C LYS A 33 -2.20 17.90 -0.61
N LEU A 34 -1.47 17.36 0.35
CA LEU A 34 -0.18 17.89 0.79
C LEU A 34 0.78 18.02 -0.40
N LYS A 35 1.44 19.18 -0.49
CA LYS A 35 2.50 19.43 -1.47
C LYS A 35 3.81 18.77 -1.04
N ASP A 36 4.10 18.86 0.25
CA ASP A 36 5.20 18.22 0.94
C ASP A 36 4.61 17.57 2.21
N THR A 37 4.90 16.29 2.38
CA THR A 37 4.35 15.47 3.48
C THR A 37 5.01 15.73 4.83
N GLU A 38 6.17 16.38 4.85
CA GLU A 38 6.89 16.79 6.06
C GLU A 38 6.64 18.27 6.40
N HIS A 39 6.55 19.15 5.39
CA HIS A 39 6.44 20.61 5.61
C HIS A 39 5.42 21.29 4.69
N ASP A 40 4.24 21.62 5.22
CA ASP A 40 3.24 22.44 4.53
C ASP A 40 2.65 23.46 5.51
N GLU A 41 3.25 24.65 5.59
CA GLU A 41 2.85 25.69 6.54
C GLU A 41 1.40 26.16 6.34
N PHE A 42 0.95 26.21 5.08
CA PHE A 42 -0.42 26.58 4.75
C PHE A 42 -1.38 25.55 5.35
N PHE A 43 -1.15 24.27 5.08
CA PHE A 43 -1.94 23.20 5.67
C PHE A 43 -1.88 23.24 7.20
N PHE A 44 -0.68 23.39 7.77
CA PHE A 44 -0.49 23.43 9.22
C PHE A 44 -1.35 24.50 9.86
N TYR A 45 -1.29 25.74 9.36
CA TYR A 45 -2.04 26.86 9.89
C TYR A 45 -3.55 26.68 9.75
N HIS A 46 -4.02 26.31 8.55
CA HIS A 46 -5.44 26.20 8.26
C HIS A 46 -6.09 24.99 8.93
N PHE A 47 -5.41 23.83 8.96
CA PHE A 47 -5.92 22.63 9.62
C PHE A 47 -5.97 22.81 11.15
N SER A 48 -4.98 23.48 11.75
CA SER A 48 -5.00 23.87 13.18
C SER A 48 -6.20 24.78 13.51
N LYS A 49 -6.56 25.71 12.62
CA LYS A 49 -7.76 26.54 12.78
C LYS A 49 -9.04 25.70 12.72
N ILE A 50 -9.15 24.80 11.74
CA ILE A 50 -10.32 23.93 11.58
C ILE A 50 -10.56 23.08 12.83
N ILE A 51 -9.51 22.57 13.46
CA ILE A 51 -9.61 21.82 14.73
C ILE A 51 -10.25 22.67 15.83
N LYS A 52 -10.03 23.99 15.83
CA LYS A 52 -10.56 24.94 16.84
C LYS A 52 -11.93 25.52 16.51
N GLU A 53 -12.40 25.39 15.28
CA GLU A 53 -13.71 25.90 14.84
C GLU A 53 -14.88 25.13 15.47
N ASP A 54 -14.63 23.92 15.97
CA ASP A 54 -15.65 23.01 16.49
C ASP A 54 -15.03 22.10 17.55
N THR A 55 -15.86 21.28 18.18
CA THR A 55 -15.42 20.24 19.11
C THR A 55 -15.30 18.89 18.38
N TYR A 56 -14.09 18.34 18.34
CA TYR A 56 -13.81 17.00 17.80
C TYR A 56 -13.19 16.12 18.89
N ASP A 57 -13.54 14.84 18.89
CA ASP A 57 -12.96 13.86 19.81
C ASP A 57 -11.62 13.30 19.29
N ALA A 58 -11.46 13.25 17.97
CA ALA A 58 -10.24 12.82 17.32
C ALA A 58 -10.15 13.31 15.86
N VAL A 59 -8.92 13.41 15.37
CA VAL A 59 -8.60 13.49 13.94
C VAL A 59 -8.38 12.08 13.41
N PHE A 60 -8.88 11.78 12.21
CA PHE A 60 -8.68 10.49 11.54
C PHE A 60 -8.07 10.68 10.15
N SER A 61 -7.10 9.83 9.78
CA SER A 61 -6.63 9.70 8.40
C SER A 61 -6.36 8.26 8.00
N VAL A 62 -6.55 7.95 6.72
CA VAL A 62 -5.96 6.76 6.11
C VAL A 62 -4.50 7.06 5.81
N ASN A 63 -3.60 6.15 6.20
CA ASN A 63 -2.16 6.37 6.35
C ASN A 63 -1.81 7.40 7.43
N TYR A 64 -0.53 7.41 7.81
CA TYR A 64 0.03 8.30 8.82
C TYR A 64 0.68 9.52 8.16
N TYR A 65 0.43 10.70 8.74
CA TYR A 65 1.00 11.96 8.27
C TYR A 65 1.69 12.66 9.44
N PRO A 66 3.03 12.77 9.45
CA PRO A 66 3.79 13.43 10.53
C PRO A 66 3.31 14.85 10.82
N ILE A 67 2.94 15.62 9.78
CA ILE A 67 2.41 16.98 9.95
C ILE A 67 1.08 17.01 10.73
N ILE A 68 0.19 16.04 10.50
CA ILE A 68 -1.07 15.94 11.26
C ILE A 68 -0.81 15.52 12.70
N ALA A 69 0.12 14.58 12.92
CA ALA A 69 0.52 14.18 14.26
C ALA A 69 1.07 15.36 15.08
N GLN A 70 1.90 16.21 14.47
CA GLN A 70 2.41 17.44 15.09
C GLN A 70 1.31 18.42 15.47
N ILE A 71 0.36 18.67 14.55
CA ILE A 71 -0.79 19.54 14.82
C ILE A 71 -1.63 18.97 15.97
N CYS A 72 -1.96 17.68 15.92
CA CYS A 72 -2.81 17.05 16.93
C CYS A 72 -2.15 17.06 18.31
N TYR A 73 -0.83 16.82 18.38
CA TYR A 73 -0.06 16.91 19.61
C TYR A 73 -0.08 18.34 20.18
N LYS A 74 0.13 19.36 19.34
CA LYS A 74 0.09 20.78 19.74
C LYS A 74 -1.28 21.21 20.26
N GLU A 75 -2.34 20.73 19.61
CA GLU A 75 -3.73 21.07 19.95
C GLU A 75 -4.36 20.11 20.97
N ASN A 76 -3.58 19.18 21.52
CA ASN A 76 -3.99 18.19 22.51
C ASN A 76 -5.25 17.39 22.11
N ILE A 77 -5.32 16.98 20.85
CA ILE A 77 -6.41 16.16 20.29
C ILE A 77 -5.86 14.81 19.83
N LYS A 78 -6.65 13.74 20.00
CA LYS A 78 -6.26 12.40 19.56
C LYS A 78 -6.09 12.34 18.04
N TYR A 79 -5.05 11.68 17.57
CA TYR A 79 -4.82 11.40 16.16
C TYR A 79 -4.88 9.89 15.91
N ILE A 80 -5.89 9.47 15.15
CA ILE A 80 -6.07 8.10 14.72
C ILE A 80 -5.62 8.00 13.26
N SER A 81 -4.69 7.09 12.98
CA SER A 81 -4.24 6.83 11.61
C SER A 81 -4.23 5.33 11.35
N TRP A 82 -4.61 4.92 10.14
CA TRP A 82 -4.66 3.52 9.78
C TRP A 82 -4.01 3.30 8.41
N SER A 83 -2.85 2.65 8.40
CA SER A 83 -2.09 2.46 7.18
C SER A 83 -2.38 1.13 6.50
N TYR A 84 -2.47 1.19 5.17
CA TYR A 84 -2.49 0.03 4.28
C TYR A 84 -1.16 -0.18 3.56
N ASP A 85 -0.17 0.67 3.80
CA ASP A 85 1.15 0.58 3.18
C ASP A 85 2.04 -0.31 4.05
N SER A 86 2.73 -1.25 3.42
CA SER A 86 3.79 -2.04 4.04
C SER A 86 4.85 -2.35 2.98
N PRO A 87 6.12 -1.99 3.23
CA PRO A 87 6.58 -1.23 4.39
C PRO A 87 6.14 0.25 4.32
N LEU A 88 6.17 0.95 5.46
CA LEU A 88 5.86 2.38 5.54
C LEU A 88 6.89 3.25 4.82
N ASN A 89 6.45 4.05 3.84
CA ASN A 89 7.30 5.02 3.15
C ASN A 89 7.14 6.43 3.72
N ILE A 90 7.49 6.60 5.00
CA ILE A 90 7.35 7.87 5.72
C ILE A 90 8.72 8.29 6.27
N PRO A 91 9.35 9.32 5.69
CA PRO A 91 10.63 9.82 6.19
C PRO A 91 10.54 10.28 7.65
N ASN A 92 11.56 9.95 8.44
CA ASN A 92 11.71 10.42 9.82
C ASN A 92 10.48 10.16 10.71
N ILE A 93 9.72 9.10 10.44
CA ILE A 93 8.45 8.81 11.11
C ILE A 93 8.63 8.77 12.64
N GLU A 94 9.77 8.26 13.11
CA GLU A 94 10.17 8.13 14.52
C GLU A 94 10.10 9.46 15.29
N LYS A 95 10.32 10.61 14.63
CA LYS A 95 10.26 11.94 15.25
C LYS A 95 8.89 12.29 15.82
N THR A 96 7.84 11.69 15.27
CA THR A 96 6.45 12.02 15.60
C THR A 96 5.67 10.84 16.16
N LEU A 97 6.11 9.60 15.95
CA LEU A 97 5.42 8.41 16.45
C LEU A 97 5.17 8.48 17.95
N GLY A 98 6.16 8.93 18.74
CA GLY A 98 6.08 8.97 20.20
C GLY A 98 5.12 10.00 20.80
N TYR A 99 4.42 10.81 19.99
CA TYR A 99 3.44 11.76 20.51
C TYR A 99 2.28 11.04 21.20
N ALA A 100 2.03 11.38 22.47
CA ALA A 100 1.02 10.71 23.31
C ALA A 100 -0.42 10.80 22.78
N THR A 101 -0.67 11.71 21.84
CA THR A 101 -1.96 11.85 21.14
C THR A 101 -2.19 10.79 20.06
N ASN A 102 -1.16 10.05 19.66
CA ASN A 102 -1.21 9.14 18.51
C ASN A 102 -1.83 7.77 18.84
N PHE A 103 -2.64 7.31 17.90
CA PHE A 103 -3.16 5.96 17.78
C PHE A 103 -2.90 5.48 16.34
N PHE A 104 -1.69 4.98 16.11
CA PHE A 104 -1.27 4.57 14.78
C PHE A 104 -1.46 3.06 14.57
N PHE A 105 -2.32 2.70 13.63
CA PHE A 105 -2.68 1.33 13.31
C PHE A 105 -1.96 0.81 12.06
N LEU A 106 -1.25 -0.31 12.22
CA LEU A 106 -0.55 -1.04 11.17
C LEU A 106 -1.22 -2.39 10.91
N PHE A 107 -1.40 -2.73 9.64
CA PHE A 107 -2.01 -4.00 9.25
C PHE A 107 -1.03 -5.17 9.19
N ASP A 108 0.28 -4.91 9.02
CA ASP A 108 1.31 -5.93 9.12
C ASP A 108 1.79 -6.05 10.57
N ARG A 109 1.58 -7.22 11.16
CA ARG A 109 1.92 -7.49 12.56
C ARG A 109 3.43 -7.50 12.81
N ILE A 110 4.26 -7.87 11.84
CA ILE A 110 5.72 -7.84 11.97
C ILE A 110 6.19 -6.38 11.99
N GLU A 111 5.65 -5.54 11.11
CA GLU A 111 5.97 -4.10 11.11
C GLU A 111 5.50 -3.40 12.39
N TYR A 112 4.30 -3.72 12.89
CA TYR A 112 3.85 -3.28 14.22
C TYR A 112 4.84 -3.67 15.32
N LYS A 113 5.25 -4.93 15.38
CA LYS A 113 6.17 -5.42 16.42
C LYS A 113 7.53 -4.72 16.33
N LYS A 114 8.02 -4.40 15.14
CA LYS A 114 9.24 -3.63 14.94
C LYS A 114 9.18 -2.30 15.69
N TYR A 115 8.16 -1.48 15.44
CA TYR A 115 8.03 -0.18 16.13
C TYR A 115 7.73 -0.33 17.63
N LYS A 116 6.93 -1.31 18.02
CA LYS A 116 6.66 -1.60 19.44
C LYS A 116 7.95 -1.95 20.19
N ASN A 117 8.81 -2.77 19.60
CA ASN A 117 10.11 -3.16 20.18
C ASN A 117 11.12 -2.01 20.20
N MET A 118 10.95 -0.99 19.35
CA MET A 118 11.72 0.27 19.40
C MET A 118 11.24 1.21 20.52
N GLY A 119 10.20 0.85 21.27
CA GLY A 119 9.68 1.64 22.40
C GLY A 119 8.52 2.58 22.04
N PHE A 120 7.94 2.48 20.85
CA PHE A 120 6.76 3.29 20.49
C PHE A 120 5.47 2.65 20.99
N ASP A 121 4.92 3.18 22.09
CA ASP A 121 3.68 2.69 22.71
C ASP A 121 2.39 3.17 22.03
N THR A 122 2.51 4.06 21.07
CA THR A 122 1.43 4.71 20.30
C THR A 122 1.08 3.97 19.01
N VAL A 123 1.75 2.83 18.76
CA VAL A 123 1.56 2.01 17.56
C VAL A 123 0.80 0.74 17.95
N TYR A 124 -0.12 0.32 17.09
CA TYR A 124 -1.07 -0.76 17.32
C TYR A 124 -1.20 -1.62 16.07
N HIS A 125 -1.54 -2.89 16.26
CA HIS A 125 -1.89 -3.77 15.15
C HIS A 125 -3.40 -3.79 14.91
N LEU A 126 -3.82 -3.51 13.68
CA LEU A 126 -5.21 -3.62 13.23
C LEU A 126 -5.21 -4.08 11.76
N PRO A 127 -5.74 -5.29 11.46
CA PRO A 127 -5.90 -5.75 10.09
C PRO A 127 -6.69 -4.78 9.24
N LEU A 128 -6.50 -4.82 7.92
CA LEU A 128 -7.31 -4.03 7.00
C LEU A 128 -8.79 -4.42 7.07
N GLY A 129 -9.65 -3.50 6.61
CA GLY A 129 -11.08 -3.66 6.59
C GLY A 129 -11.69 -3.04 5.33
N ILE A 130 -12.89 -3.50 5.00
CA ILE A 130 -13.60 -3.15 3.76
C ILE A 130 -15.05 -2.77 4.07
N ASN A 131 -15.72 -2.10 3.14
CA ASN A 131 -17.16 -1.91 3.19
C ASN A 131 -17.87 -3.12 2.59
N GLY A 132 -18.10 -4.15 3.42
CA GLY A 132 -18.70 -5.41 3.00
C GLY A 132 -20.14 -5.27 2.48
N THR A 133 -20.90 -4.30 3.00
CA THR A 133 -22.26 -4.02 2.51
C THR A 133 -22.23 -3.52 1.07
N ARG A 134 -21.36 -2.56 0.76
CA ARG A 134 -21.21 -2.03 -0.60
C ARG A 134 -20.71 -3.10 -1.58
N LEU A 135 -19.61 -3.77 -1.24
CA LEU A 135 -18.99 -4.78 -2.11
C LEU A 135 -19.91 -5.99 -2.31
N GLY A 136 -20.55 -6.46 -1.23
CA GLY A 136 -21.50 -7.55 -1.25
C GLY A 136 -22.80 -7.22 -1.98
N GLY A 137 -23.18 -5.94 -2.00
CA GLY A 137 -24.39 -5.41 -2.63
C GLY A 137 -24.28 -5.04 -4.10
N ILE A 138 -23.10 -5.21 -4.75
CA ILE A 138 -22.94 -4.84 -6.16
C ILE A 138 -23.94 -5.59 -7.06
N GLU A 139 -24.61 -4.89 -7.96
CA GLU A 139 -25.52 -5.50 -8.94
C GLU A 139 -24.75 -6.00 -10.16
N ILE A 140 -25.21 -7.12 -10.72
CA ILE A 140 -24.61 -7.77 -11.88
C ILE A 140 -25.63 -7.80 -13.01
N SER A 141 -25.36 -7.05 -14.08
CA SER A 141 -26.12 -7.08 -15.31
C SER A 141 -25.64 -8.17 -16.28
N ASP A 142 -26.42 -8.45 -17.32
CA ASP A 142 -25.99 -9.37 -18.39
C ASP A 142 -24.79 -8.84 -19.18
N LEU A 143 -24.65 -7.50 -19.30
CA LEU A 143 -23.47 -6.88 -19.90
C LEU A 143 -22.23 -7.14 -19.03
N ASP A 144 -22.38 -7.06 -17.70
CA ASP A 144 -21.29 -7.36 -16.77
C ASP A 144 -20.85 -8.83 -16.88
N ARG A 145 -21.80 -9.78 -16.99
CA ARG A 145 -21.50 -11.20 -17.19
C ARG A 145 -20.70 -11.42 -18.48
N LYS A 146 -21.13 -10.82 -19.58
CA LYS A 146 -20.40 -10.89 -20.86
C LYS A 146 -19.01 -10.28 -20.78
N LYS A 147 -18.85 -9.17 -20.04
CA LYS A 147 -17.59 -8.43 -19.94
C LYS A 147 -16.58 -9.11 -19.00
N TYR A 148 -17.00 -9.55 -17.82
CA TYR A 148 -16.09 -9.88 -16.72
C TYR A 148 -15.92 -11.38 -16.44
N THR A 149 -16.77 -12.27 -16.99
CA THR A 149 -16.60 -13.71 -16.77
C THR A 149 -15.30 -14.23 -17.39
N VAL A 150 -14.49 -14.87 -16.56
CA VAL A 150 -13.21 -15.49 -16.92
C VAL A 150 -12.87 -16.65 -15.96
N ASP A 151 -11.96 -17.55 -16.35
CA ASP A 151 -11.55 -18.64 -15.47
C ASP A 151 -10.74 -18.11 -14.29
N ILE A 152 -9.68 -17.34 -14.58
CA ILE A 152 -8.80 -16.77 -13.57
C ILE A 152 -8.65 -15.27 -13.82
N SER A 153 -8.80 -14.47 -12.77
CA SER A 153 -8.46 -13.04 -12.83
C SER A 153 -7.43 -12.64 -11.80
N PHE A 154 -6.58 -11.68 -12.20
CA PHE A 154 -5.73 -10.91 -11.31
C PHE A 154 -6.02 -9.42 -11.49
N VAL A 155 -6.39 -8.72 -10.41
CA VAL A 155 -6.55 -7.27 -10.39
C VAL A 155 -5.44 -6.64 -9.57
N GLY A 156 -4.45 -6.05 -10.23
CA GLY A 156 -3.31 -5.45 -9.57
C GLY A 156 -2.19 -5.12 -10.54
N GLU A 157 -1.22 -4.35 -10.09
CA GLU A 157 -0.03 -4.09 -10.90
C GLU A 157 0.81 -5.36 -11.07
N ILE A 158 1.50 -5.51 -12.19
CA ILE A 158 2.58 -6.51 -12.28
C ILE A 158 3.90 -5.95 -11.69
N TYR A 159 3.92 -4.64 -11.39
CA TYR A 159 5.10 -3.83 -11.08
C TYR A 159 6.08 -3.79 -12.27
N ASP A 160 6.64 -2.61 -12.55
CA ASP A 160 7.55 -2.41 -13.69
C ASP A 160 9.00 -2.31 -13.21
N SER A 161 9.88 -2.69 -14.13
CA SER A 161 11.32 -2.85 -14.15
C SER A 161 12.16 -1.59 -13.88
N LEU A 162 11.68 -0.61 -13.09
CA LEU A 162 12.55 0.47 -12.59
C LEU A 162 13.78 -0.07 -11.83
N PHE A 163 13.75 -1.35 -11.48
CA PHE A 163 14.88 -2.15 -11.06
C PHE A 163 16.12 -2.01 -11.97
N SER A 164 15.95 -2.09 -13.31
CA SER A 164 17.08 -1.93 -14.23
C SER A 164 17.69 -0.53 -14.18
N HIS A 165 16.84 0.50 -14.08
CA HIS A 165 17.27 1.89 -13.87
C HIS A 165 17.95 2.10 -12.53
N LEU A 166 17.50 1.41 -11.48
CA LEU A 166 18.09 1.46 -10.15
C LEU A 166 19.46 0.75 -10.11
N LEU A 167 19.66 -0.28 -10.93
CA LEU A 167 20.92 -1.00 -11.05
C LEU A 167 21.91 -0.35 -12.01
N ALA A 168 21.43 0.37 -13.04
CA ALA A 168 22.26 1.01 -14.05
C ALA A 168 23.48 1.80 -13.51
N PRO A 169 23.35 2.62 -12.45
CA PRO A 169 24.48 3.40 -11.92
C PRO A 169 25.49 2.59 -11.09
N LEU A 170 25.19 1.33 -10.76
CA LEU A 170 25.96 0.55 -9.80
C LEU A 170 27.15 -0.18 -10.46
N PRO A 171 28.24 -0.42 -9.70
CA PRO A 171 29.28 -1.37 -10.09
C PRO A 171 28.73 -2.79 -10.33
N GLU A 172 29.43 -3.58 -11.16
CA GLU A 172 29.01 -4.95 -11.49
C GLU A 172 28.86 -5.87 -10.26
N TYR A 173 29.70 -5.69 -9.25
CA TYR A 173 29.58 -6.45 -8.00
C TYR A 173 28.24 -6.18 -7.31
N ASP A 174 27.85 -4.91 -7.15
CA ASP A 174 26.61 -4.52 -6.47
C ASP A 174 25.37 -4.95 -7.27
N LYS A 175 25.43 -4.89 -8.60
CA LYS A 175 24.39 -5.45 -9.47
C LYS A 175 24.23 -6.94 -9.24
N GLY A 176 25.32 -7.70 -9.33
CA GLY A 176 25.30 -9.15 -9.13
C GLY A 176 24.86 -9.54 -7.72
N TYR A 177 25.20 -8.75 -6.70
CA TYR A 177 24.74 -8.96 -5.33
C TYR A 177 23.23 -8.76 -5.21
N ILE A 178 22.67 -7.67 -5.76
CA ILE A 178 21.22 -7.44 -5.75
C ILE A 178 20.48 -8.53 -6.54
N GLU A 179 21.00 -8.95 -7.69
CA GLU A 179 20.44 -10.06 -8.48
C GLU A 179 20.45 -11.38 -7.70
N ALA A 180 21.54 -11.67 -6.99
CA ALA A 180 21.64 -12.84 -6.11
C ALA A 180 20.64 -12.77 -4.95
N LEU A 181 20.40 -11.59 -4.35
CA LEU A 181 19.38 -11.40 -3.33
C LEU A 181 17.97 -11.68 -3.89
N VAL A 182 17.65 -11.20 -5.10
CA VAL A 182 16.38 -11.50 -5.77
C VAL A 182 16.23 -13.00 -6.00
N ALA A 183 17.24 -13.64 -6.57
CA ALA A 183 17.24 -15.08 -6.84
C ALA A 183 17.08 -15.92 -5.57
N ALA A 184 17.78 -15.55 -4.49
CA ALA A 184 17.66 -16.20 -3.20
C ALA A 184 16.24 -16.00 -2.60
N GLN A 185 15.70 -14.78 -2.66
CA GLN A 185 14.38 -14.48 -2.11
C GLN A 185 13.23 -15.20 -2.83
N LEU A 186 13.36 -15.46 -4.13
CA LEU A 186 12.39 -16.27 -4.89
C LEU A 186 12.26 -17.71 -4.38
N ASN A 187 13.30 -18.23 -3.72
CA ASN A 187 13.29 -19.57 -3.12
C ASN A 187 12.80 -19.58 -1.66
N ILE A 188 12.48 -18.42 -1.08
CA ILE A 188 12.06 -18.27 0.31
C ILE A 188 10.67 -17.63 0.38
N TYR A 189 9.73 -18.36 0.99
CA TYR A 189 8.37 -17.92 1.24
C TYR A 189 8.15 -17.64 2.74
N GLY A 190 7.35 -16.62 3.05
CA GLY A 190 6.96 -16.27 4.43
C GLY A 190 7.99 -15.46 5.24
N TYR A 191 9.13 -15.11 4.64
CA TYR A 191 10.16 -14.29 5.27
C TYR A 191 10.83 -13.37 4.25
N PHE A 192 11.01 -12.10 4.60
CA PHE A 192 11.61 -11.08 3.75
C PHE A 192 12.96 -10.61 4.32
N PHE A 193 14.03 -11.36 4.02
CA PHE A 193 15.37 -11.11 4.58
C PHE A 193 16.11 -9.95 3.94
N ILE A 194 15.63 -9.43 2.80
CA ILE A 194 16.29 -8.34 2.06
C ILE A 194 16.47 -7.10 2.94
N ASP A 195 15.52 -6.80 3.83
CA ASP A 195 15.63 -5.66 4.77
C ASP A 195 16.85 -5.78 5.70
N GLU A 196 17.26 -7.00 6.04
CA GLU A 196 18.40 -7.27 6.92
C GLU A 196 19.72 -7.22 6.16
N MET A 197 19.71 -7.57 4.87
CA MET A 197 20.91 -7.58 4.02
C MET A 197 21.32 -6.18 3.56
N ILE A 198 20.40 -5.21 3.55
CA ILE A 198 20.73 -3.83 3.21
C ILE A 198 21.37 -3.13 4.42
N THR A 199 22.69 -3.07 4.49
CA THR A 199 23.42 -2.39 5.58
C THR A 199 23.62 -0.90 5.30
N ASP A 200 23.86 -0.12 6.35
CA ASP A 200 24.16 1.32 6.20
C ASP A 200 25.45 1.55 5.41
N GLU A 201 26.48 0.73 5.65
CA GLU A 201 27.74 0.76 4.91
C GLU A 201 27.53 0.50 3.41
N TRP A 202 26.72 -0.50 3.06
CA TRP A 202 26.42 -0.77 1.65
C TRP A 202 25.56 0.33 1.02
N MET A 203 24.63 0.92 1.78
CA MET A 203 23.88 2.09 1.33
C MET A 203 24.78 3.32 1.08
N GLU A 204 25.85 3.51 1.84
CA GLU A 204 26.84 4.57 1.58
C GLU A 204 27.58 4.33 0.26
N GLN A 205 27.96 3.08 -0.02
CA GLN A 205 28.61 2.68 -1.27
C GLN A 205 27.69 2.89 -2.49
N ILE A 206 26.44 2.43 -2.40
CA ILE A 206 25.41 2.68 -3.41
C ILE A 206 25.27 4.18 -3.66
N ASN A 207 25.07 4.98 -2.61
CA ASN A 207 24.90 6.41 -2.74
C ASN A 207 26.14 7.13 -3.30
N LYS A 208 27.34 6.59 -3.09
CA LYS A 208 28.57 7.11 -3.72
C LYS A 208 28.53 6.92 -5.24
N ALA A 209 28.08 5.76 -5.72
CA ALA A 209 27.92 5.50 -7.15
C ALA A 209 26.88 6.46 -7.77
N TYR A 210 25.73 6.61 -7.13
CA TYR A 210 24.70 7.56 -7.54
C TYR A 210 25.17 9.02 -7.60
N ARG A 211 25.94 9.48 -6.60
CA ARG A 211 26.52 10.84 -6.59
C ARG A 211 27.51 11.06 -7.74
N SER A 212 28.27 10.04 -8.13
CA SER A 212 29.23 10.14 -9.24
C SER A 212 28.56 10.43 -10.59
N LEU A 213 27.26 10.19 -10.69
CA LEU A 213 26.43 10.45 -11.87
C LEU A 213 25.57 11.71 -11.74
N GLY A 214 25.83 12.56 -10.73
CA GLY A 214 25.14 13.82 -10.53
C GLY A 214 23.77 13.71 -9.85
N GLN A 215 23.41 12.56 -9.25
CA GLN A 215 22.22 12.49 -8.40
C GLN A 215 22.48 13.08 -7.02
N GLU A 216 21.76 14.15 -6.70
CA GLU A 216 21.91 14.88 -5.43
C GLU A 216 21.12 14.23 -4.28
N THR A 217 19.98 13.61 -4.58
CA THR A 217 19.14 12.99 -3.55
C THR A 217 19.58 11.56 -3.28
N PRO A 218 20.00 11.22 -2.05
CA PRO A 218 20.44 9.86 -1.74
C PRO A 218 19.27 8.88 -1.72
N LEU A 219 19.49 7.70 -2.31
CA LEU A 219 18.63 6.55 -2.13
C LEU A 219 18.60 6.15 -0.66
N LYS A 220 17.40 5.90 -0.14
CA LYS A 220 17.20 5.44 1.24
C LYS A 220 17.11 3.91 1.26
N LYS A 221 17.53 3.29 2.38
CA LYS A 221 17.44 1.84 2.60
C LYS A 221 16.05 1.27 2.28
N HIS A 222 15.01 1.92 2.80
CA HIS A 222 13.62 1.54 2.53
C HIS A 222 13.27 1.60 1.03
N GLY A 223 13.75 2.63 0.31
CA GLY A 223 13.53 2.76 -1.13
C GLY A 223 14.17 1.63 -1.92
N LEU A 224 15.41 1.26 -1.59
CA LEU A 224 16.10 0.11 -2.19
C LEU A 224 15.36 -1.19 -1.89
N SER A 225 15.02 -1.44 -0.62
CA SER A 225 14.28 -2.63 -0.20
C SER A 225 12.95 -2.78 -0.94
N ALA A 226 12.16 -1.70 -1.01
CA ALA A 226 10.89 -1.68 -1.73
C ALA A 226 11.07 -1.93 -3.24
N ALA A 227 12.16 -1.47 -3.85
CA ALA A 227 12.47 -1.76 -5.25
C ALA A 227 12.78 -3.24 -5.47
N ILE A 228 13.61 -3.84 -4.61
CA ILE A 228 13.92 -5.27 -4.69
C ILE A 228 12.66 -6.12 -4.41
N ALA A 229 11.84 -5.75 -3.42
CA ALA A 229 10.58 -6.43 -3.13
C ALA A 229 9.62 -6.42 -4.33
N LYS A 230 9.52 -5.28 -5.03
CA LYS A 230 8.72 -5.15 -6.26
C LYS A 230 9.29 -6.02 -7.37
N GLN A 231 10.62 -6.11 -7.53
CA GLN A 231 11.24 -6.97 -8.52
C GLN A 231 10.97 -8.46 -8.27
N VAL A 232 11.11 -8.91 -7.02
CA VAL A 232 10.78 -10.30 -6.64
C VAL A 232 9.30 -10.58 -6.94
N THR A 233 8.42 -9.68 -6.50
CA THR A 233 6.97 -9.83 -6.73
C THR A 233 6.62 -9.81 -8.22
N HIS A 234 7.31 -9.00 -9.01
CA HIS A 234 7.15 -8.94 -10.45
C HIS A 234 7.44 -10.30 -11.08
N ILE A 235 8.59 -10.90 -10.76
CA ILE A 235 8.99 -12.23 -11.24
C ILE A 235 7.96 -13.29 -10.80
N GLU A 236 7.50 -13.25 -9.55
CA GLU A 236 6.47 -14.17 -9.05
C GLU A 236 5.14 -14.03 -9.82
N ARG A 237 4.70 -12.80 -10.07
CA ARG A 237 3.45 -12.51 -10.79
C ARG A 237 3.52 -12.95 -12.24
N ILE A 238 4.59 -12.63 -12.97
CA ILE A 238 4.72 -13.05 -14.38
C ILE A 238 4.82 -14.57 -14.47
N THR A 239 5.54 -15.22 -13.53
CA THR A 239 5.68 -16.68 -13.52
C THR A 239 4.34 -17.34 -13.24
N LEU A 240 3.62 -16.90 -12.21
CA LEU A 240 2.31 -17.43 -11.84
C LEU A 240 1.30 -17.27 -12.99
N LEU A 241 1.15 -16.05 -13.52
CA LEU A 241 0.17 -15.77 -14.57
C LEU A 241 0.54 -16.48 -15.88
N GLY A 242 1.84 -16.53 -16.21
CA GLY A 242 2.36 -17.26 -17.36
C GLY A 242 1.99 -18.73 -17.31
N ILE A 243 2.32 -19.42 -16.20
CA ILE A 243 1.99 -20.85 -16.01
C ILE A 243 0.47 -21.09 -16.08
N LEU A 244 -0.33 -20.27 -15.41
CA LEU A 244 -1.79 -20.44 -15.41
C LEU A 244 -2.40 -20.24 -16.81
N SER A 245 -1.83 -19.32 -17.60
CA SER A 245 -2.32 -19.00 -18.95
C SER A 245 -2.07 -20.11 -19.99
N GLU A 246 -1.23 -21.10 -19.67
CA GLU A 246 -1.06 -22.28 -20.51
C GLU A 246 -2.27 -23.23 -20.48
N ILE A 247 -3.09 -23.15 -19.42
CA ILE A 247 -4.18 -24.10 -19.16
C ILE A 247 -5.54 -23.39 -19.11
N PHE A 248 -5.60 -22.18 -18.56
CA PHE A 248 -6.84 -21.47 -18.29
C PHE A 248 -6.89 -20.14 -19.04
N LYS A 249 -8.11 -19.61 -19.26
CA LYS A 249 -8.27 -18.22 -19.66
C LYS A 249 -7.93 -17.33 -18.46
N VAL A 250 -6.76 -16.71 -18.50
CA VAL A 250 -6.31 -15.77 -17.48
C VAL A 250 -6.52 -14.35 -17.98
N ARG A 251 -7.11 -13.50 -17.14
CA ARG A 251 -7.23 -12.07 -17.40
C ARG A 251 -6.55 -11.24 -16.34
N HIS A 252 -5.76 -10.28 -16.79
CA HIS A 252 -5.07 -9.32 -15.95
C HIS A 252 -5.71 -7.93 -16.10
N TYR A 253 -6.04 -7.33 -14.96
CA TYR A 253 -6.45 -5.94 -14.85
C TYR A 253 -5.37 -5.13 -14.11
N GLY A 254 -4.82 -4.12 -14.76
CA GLY A 254 -3.74 -3.28 -14.25
C GLY A 254 -3.41 -2.14 -15.20
N ARG A 255 -2.43 -1.29 -14.84
CA ARG A 255 -2.01 -0.17 -15.71
C ARG A 255 -1.13 -0.61 -16.88
N LYS A 256 -0.33 -1.66 -16.67
CA LYS A 256 0.58 -2.21 -17.66
C LYS A 256 0.63 -3.73 -17.55
N THR A 257 0.89 -4.40 -18.66
CA THR A 257 1.24 -5.83 -18.71
C THR A 257 2.72 -6.03 -19.00
N ASP A 258 3.18 -7.28 -18.90
CA ASP A 258 4.53 -7.68 -19.27
C ASP A 258 4.53 -8.39 -20.65
N PRO A 259 5.51 -8.13 -21.54
CA PRO A 259 5.61 -8.82 -22.83
C PRO A 259 5.67 -10.36 -22.74
N LEU A 260 6.16 -10.92 -21.63
CA LEU A 260 6.22 -12.35 -21.39
C LEU A 260 4.84 -12.97 -21.15
N LEU A 261 3.81 -12.18 -20.87
CA LEU A 261 2.44 -12.62 -20.64
C LEU A 261 1.58 -12.59 -21.91
N SER A 262 2.12 -13.04 -23.04
CA SER A 262 1.47 -12.97 -24.36
C SER A 262 0.15 -13.75 -24.46
N LYS A 263 -0.07 -14.76 -23.61
CA LYS A 263 -1.31 -15.56 -23.52
C LYS A 263 -2.33 -15.05 -22.50
N VAL A 264 -1.95 -14.05 -21.69
CA VAL A 264 -2.85 -13.45 -20.70
C VAL A 264 -3.65 -12.32 -21.36
N ASP A 265 -4.96 -12.34 -21.18
CA ASP A 265 -5.83 -11.25 -21.63
C ASP A 265 -5.61 -10.01 -20.76
N PHE A 266 -5.00 -8.96 -21.33
CA PHE A 266 -4.80 -7.69 -20.62
C PHE A 266 -6.01 -6.76 -20.83
N ALA A 267 -6.77 -6.55 -19.77
CA ALA A 267 -8.05 -5.83 -19.82
C ALA A 267 -7.99 -4.40 -19.27
N GLY A 268 -6.79 -3.86 -19.03
CA GLY A 268 -6.60 -2.50 -18.52
C GLY A 268 -7.05 -2.31 -17.07
N THR A 269 -7.25 -1.06 -16.66
CA THR A 269 -7.68 -0.72 -15.30
C THR A 269 -9.19 -0.87 -15.13
N VAL A 270 -9.61 -1.13 -13.89
CA VAL A 270 -11.03 -1.17 -13.49
C VAL A 270 -11.28 -0.19 -12.36
N ASN A 271 -12.45 0.43 -12.37
CA ASN A 271 -12.88 1.29 -11.28
C ASN A 271 -13.08 0.50 -9.98
N TYR A 272 -12.44 0.94 -8.89
CA TYR A 272 -12.49 0.30 -7.56
C TYR A 272 -13.92 0.15 -7.01
N TYR A 273 -14.78 1.13 -7.24
CA TYR A 273 -16.12 1.16 -6.66
C TYR A 273 -17.14 0.38 -7.47
N THR A 274 -17.04 0.43 -8.79
CA THR A 274 -18.14 0.02 -9.70
C THR A 274 -17.81 -1.20 -10.56
N GLU A 275 -16.54 -1.43 -10.91
CA GLU A 275 -16.15 -2.49 -11.84
C GLU A 275 -15.37 -3.61 -11.14
N MET A 276 -14.39 -3.27 -10.30
CA MET A 276 -13.56 -4.25 -9.59
C MET A 276 -14.38 -5.31 -8.83
N PRO A 277 -15.44 -4.95 -8.06
CA PRO A 277 -16.23 -5.96 -7.35
C PRO A 277 -16.95 -6.93 -8.30
N LYS A 278 -17.29 -6.47 -9.51
CA LYS A 278 -17.93 -7.30 -10.54
C LYS A 278 -16.95 -8.29 -11.15
N VAL A 279 -15.71 -7.85 -11.40
CA VAL A 279 -14.61 -8.75 -11.78
C VAL A 279 -14.49 -9.85 -10.74
N PHE A 280 -14.32 -9.49 -9.47
CA PHE A 280 -14.12 -10.48 -8.41
C PHE A 280 -15.27 -11.49 -8.29
N ARG A 281 -16.52 -11.02 -8.42
CA ARG A 281 -17.70 -11.87 -8.37
C ARG A 281 -17.87 -12.80 -9.57
N LEU A 282 -17.47 -12.36 -10.77
CA LEU A 282 -17.64 -13.11 -12.02
C LEU A 282 -16.41 -13.93 -12.41
N SER A 283 -15.30 -13.70 -11.69
CA SER A 283 -14.15 -14.55 -11.47
C SER A 283 -14.51 -15.99 -11.09
N LYS A 284 -14.18 -17.06 -11.85
CA LYS A 284 -14.23 -18.40 -11.21
C LYS A 284 -13.20 -18.51 -10.11
N ILE A 285 -12.00 -17.98 -10.34
CA ILE A 285 -10.91 -17.89 -9.36
C ILE A 285 -10.27 -16.49 -9.45
N ASN A 286 -10.03 -15.87 -8.31
CA ASN A 286 -9.28 -14.63 -8.20
C ASN A 286 -7.95 -14.91 -7.50
N VAL A 287 -6.83 -14.70 -8.18
CA VAL A 287 -5.51 -14.89 -7.56
C VAL A 287 -5.05 -13.63 -6.85
N ASN A 288 -4.38 -13.80 -5.71
CA ASN A 288 -3.83 -12.69 -4.92
C ASN A 288 -2.33 -12.84 -4.61
N PRO A 289 -1.43 -12.87 -5.62
CA PRO A 289 0.00 -12.81 -5.36
C PRO A 289 0.35 -11.48 -4.66
N THR A 290 0.72 -11.57 -3.38
CA THR A 290 0.94 -10.42 -2.50
C THR A 290 2.30 -9.75 -2.78
N LEU A 291 2.47 -8.49 -2.36
CA LEU A 291 3.77 -7.85 -2.41
C LEU A 291 4.70 -8.55 -1.42
N LYS A 292 5.91 -8.94 -1.86
CA LYS A 292 6.83 -9.80 -1.08
C LYS A 292 7.18 -9.24 0.31
N CYS A 293 7.23 -7.93 0.46
CA CYS A 293 7.52 -7.26 1.74
C CYS A 293 6.31 -7.13 2.68
N ILE A 294 5.11 -7.60 2.29
CA ILE A 294 4.00 -7.85 3.22
C ILE A 294 4.22 -9.24 3.80
N GLN A 295 4.61 -9.31 5.07
CA GLN A 295 5.09 -10.56 5.69
C GLN A 295 3.99 -11.26 6.50
N SER A 296 3.12 -10.50 7.16
CA SER A 296 2.07 -11.03 8.02
C SER A 296 0.72 -10.35 7.83
N GLY A 297 0.68 -9.21 7.13
CA GLY A 297 -0.56 -8.53 6.80
C GLY A 297 -1.38 -9.26 5.74
N ILE A 298 -2.71 -9.17 5.85
CA ILE A 298 -3.64 -9.58 4.79
C ILE A 298 -3.87 -8.35 3.90
N PRO A 299 -3.46 -8.37 2.61
CA PRO A 299 -3.66 -7.22 1.73
C PRO A 299 -5.14 -6.96 1.45
N LEU A 300 -5.47 -5.69 1.21
CA LEU A 300 -6.86 -5.26 0.97
C LEU A 300 -7.56 -6.07 -0.12
N ARG A 301 -6.84 -6.40 -1.21
CA ARG A 301 -7.38 -7.19 -2.33
C ARG A 301 -8.00 -8.52 -1.88
N ALA A 302 -7.38 -9.21 -0.91
CA ALA A 302 -7.94 -10.46 -0.39
C ALA A 302 -9.32 -10.22 0.23
N LEU A 303 -9.45 -9.14 1.01
CA LEU A 303 -10.71 -8.73 1.63
C LEU A 303 -11.72 -8.27 0.57
N ASP A 304 -11.29 -7.53 -0.45
CA ASP A 304 -12.15 -7.07 -1.54
C ASP A 304 -12.74 -8.24 -2.34
N ILE A 305 -11.93 -9.26 -2.65
CA ILE A 305 -12.38 -10.47 -3.35
C ILE A 305 -13.46 -11.18 -2.53
N LEU A 306 -13.18 -11.44 -1.25
CA LEU A 306 -14.09 -12.14 -0.35
C LEU A 306 -15.39 -11.36 -0.15
N ALA A 307 -15.29 -10.06 0.09
CA ALA A 307 -16.46 -9.18 0.28
C ALA A 307 -17.30 -9.04 -1.00
N SER A 308 -16.67 -9.16 -2.17
CA SER A 308 -17.37 -9.17 -3.47
C SER A 308 -18.03 -10.52 -3.78
N LYS A 309 -17.92 -11.52 -2.88
CA LYS A 309 -18.38 -12.91 -3.05
C LYS A 309 -17.60 -13.68 -4.14
N GLY A 310 -16.36 -13.28 -4.39
CA GLY A 310 -15.45 -13.99 -5.29
C GLY A 310 -14.73 -15.12 -4.56
N PHE A 311 -14.36 -16.16 -5.31
CA PHE A 311 -13.45 -17.19 -4.81
C PHE A 311 -12.01 -16.67 -4.87
N LEU A 312 -11.32 -16.71 -3.73
CA LEU A 312 -9.93 -16.25 -3.56
C LEU A 312 -8.98 -17.45 -3.59
N LEU A 313 -7.90 -17.34 -4.36
CA LEU A 313 -6.75 -18.24 -4.33
C LEU A 313 -5.46 -17.50 -3.99
#